data_AF-A0A955TVE0-F1
#
_entry.id   AF-A0A955TVE0-F1
#
_cell.length_a   1.000
_cell.length_b   1.000
_cell.length_c   1.000
_cell.angle_alpha   90.00
_cell.angle_beta   90.00
_cell.angle_gamma   90.00
#
_symmetry.space_group_name_H-M   'P 1'
#
loop_
_entity.id
_entity.type
_entity.pdbx_description
1 polymer ?
#
loop_
_entity_poly.entity_id
_entity_poly.type
_entity_poly.pdbx_seq_one_letter_code
_entity_poly.pdbx_strand_id
1 'polypeptide(L)'
;RDWMEGRFEDLVRNIEAWFSDLAIVSRDGKGQAHDPKFLAVCGALVRDLKDLPAPSAATLWKVAVQRLPIPQSFMTQALARFRTDLVDKDQPPFNHARMSLIKAYFVRLKSGGKHTMSAYLNPDHPESAYHCGRLLAFFSNLQRAALGDVGAGVVQRYYVAASQTPGLILGRLTSNARNHLGKLEGGLAHWYENQIADVMARLGDGAPRILDLNGQGLFALGYYQQLAALRSGNKNRTTEAITEQGETK
;
A
#
# COMPACT_ATOMS: atom_id res chain seq x y z
N ARG A 1 34.89 2.38 4.64
CA ARG A 1 34.81 3.34 5.76
C ARG A 1 34.45 4.67 5.16
N ASP A 2 33.41 5.31 5.69
CA ASP A 2 32.93 6.60 5.22
C ASP A 2 32.91 7.55 6.41
N TRP A 3 33.15 8.83 6.19
CA TRP A 3 33.14 9.86 7.23
C TRP A 3 32.27 11.02 6.77
N MET A 4 31.55 11.63 7.71
CA MET A 4 30.64 12.74 7.43
C MET A 4 30.92 13.85 8.44
N GLU A 5 31.12 15.06 7.92
CA GLU A 5 31.27 16.28 8.70
C GLU A 5 30.05 17.17 8.50
N GLY A 6 29.68 17.91 9.55
CA GLY A 6 28.52 18.79 9.52
C GLY A 6 28.09 19.17 10.93
N ARG A 7 27.03 19.98 11.02
CA ARG A 7 26.48 20.38 12.30
C ARG A 7 25.64 19.26 12.90
N PHE A 8 25.73 19.07 14.22
CA PHE A 8 24.91 18.09 14.92
C PHE A 8 23.41 18.34 14.72
N GLU A 9 22.98 19.61 14.69
CA GLU A 9 21.56 19.95 14.48
C GLU A 9 21.04 19.50 13.11
N ASP A 10 21.88 19.53 12.08
CA ASP A 10 21.51 19.03 10.74
C ASP A 10 21.31 17.51 10.75
N LEU A 11 22.17 16.79 11.46
CA LEU A 11 22.03 15.34 11.61
C LEU A 11 20.73 14.97 12.31
N VAL A 12 20.41 15.62 13.44
CA VAL A 12 19.16 15.38 14.19
C VAL A 12 17.94 15.63 13.30
N ARG A 13 17.88 16.79 12.63
CA ARG A 13 16.79 17.13 11.70
C ARG A 13 16.61 16.10 10.58
N ASN A 14 17.72 15.60 10.02
CA ASN A 14 17.66 14.63 8.92
C ASN A 14 17.19 13.25 9.41
N ILE A 15 17.57 12.84 10.62
CA ILE A 15 17.09 11.60 11.24
C ILE A 15 15.61 11.69 11.59
N GLU A 16 15.15 12.80 12.19
CA GLU A 16 13.72 13.02 12.47
C GLU A 16 12.90 13.01 11.18
N ALA A 17 13.40 13.68 10.13
CA ALA A 17 12.79 13.66 8.80
C ALA A 17 12.71 12.23 8.25
N TRP A 18 13.76 11.41 8.40
CA TRP A 18 13.75 10.01 7.95
C TRP A 18 12.60 9.19 8.56
N PHE A 19 12.37 9.30 9.87
CA PHE A 19 11.27 8.58 10.51
C PHE A 19 9.89 9.14 10.09
N SER A 20 9.76 10.47 10.02
CA SER A 20 8.54 11.12 9.49
C SER A 20 8.23 10.70 8.04
N ASP A 21 9.26 10.63 7.19
CA ASP A 21 9.15 10.22 5.80
C ASP A 21 8.70 8.75 5.69
N LEU A 22 9.05 7.90 6.66
CA LEU A 22 8.66 6.48 6.70
C LEU A 22 7.32 6.22 7.38
N ALA A 23 6.76 7.19 8.12
CA ALA A 23 5.49 7.03 8.82
C ALA A 23 4.36 6.55 7.89
N ILE A 24 3.68 5.46 8.24
CA ILE A 24 2.58 4.93 7.42
C ILE A 24 1.53 4.27 8.32
N VAL A 25 0.28 4.23 7.87
CA VAL A 25 -0.79 3.49 8.56
C VAL A 25 -0.42 2.02 8.77
N SER A 26 -0.79 1.45 9.91
CA SER A 26 -0.62 0.03 10.18
C SER A 26 -1.52 -0.82 9.27
N ARG A 27 -1.09 -2.04 8.96
CA ARG A 27 -1.81 -2.93 8.05
C ARG A 27 -3.21 -3.35 8.57
N ASP A 28 -3.44 -3.28 9.87
CA ASP A 28 -4.74 -3.53 10.49
C ASP A 28 -5.61 -2.26 10.61
N GLY A 29 -5.07 -1.10 10.23
CA GLY A 29 -5.77 0.17 10.24
C GLY A 29 -5.94 0.79 11.63
N LYS A 30 -5.32 0.23 12.68
CA LYS A 30 -5.50 0.69 14.07
C LYS A 30 -4.64 1.90 14.47
N GLY A 31 -4.00 2.55 13.51
CA GLY A 31 -3.19 3.74 13.77
C GLY A 31 -1.97 3.79 12.87
N GLN A 32 -0.96 4.55 13.29
CA GLN A 32 0.33 4.57 12.62
C GLN A 32 1.09 3.28 12.94
N ALA A 33 1.78 2.72 11.95
CA ALA A 33 2.73 1.63 12.16
C ALA A 33 3.88 2.12 13.04
N HIS A 34 4.46 1.21 13.82
CA HIS A 34 5.67 1.51 14.58
C HIS A 34 6.81 1.86 13.62
N ASP A 35 7.71 2.73 14.06
CA ASP A 35 8.84 3.12 13.25
C ASP A 35 9.72 1.90 12.91
N PRO A 36 10.03 1.68 11.63
CA PRO A 36 10.82 0.53 11.24
C PRO A 36 12.27 0.74 11.65
N LYS A 37 12.87 -0.31 12.24
CA LYS A 37 14.33 -0.36 12.45
C LYS A 37 15.05 -0.23 11.10
N PHE A 38 16.23 0.38 11.09
CA PHE A 38 16.99 0.60 9.86
C PHE A 38 17.20 -0.68 9.01
N LEU A 39 17.58 -1.79 9.65
CA LEU A 39 17.74 -3.07 8.94
C LEU A 39 16.44 -3.64 8.38
N ALA A 40 15.28 -3.31 8.97
CA ALA A 40 13.99 -3.68 8.40
C ALA A 40 13.70 -2.90 7.10
N VAL A 41 14.16 -1.65 7.01
CA VAL A 41 14.11 -0.86 5.77
C VAL A 41 15.07 -1.43 4.73
N CYS A 42 16.27 -1.87 5.11
CA CYS A 42 17.17 -2.58 4.20
C CYS A 42 16.55 -3.90 3.70
N GLY A 43 15.95 -4.69 4.61
CA GLY A 43 15.25 -5.92 4.28
C GLY A 43 14.02 -5.74 3.39
N ALA A 44 13.48 -4.51 3.26
CA ALA A 44 12.39 -4.24 2.34
C ALA A 44 12.76 -4.48 0.87
N LEU A 45 14.05 -4.45 0.54
CA LEU A 45 14.59 -4.54 -0.82
C LEU A 45 14.82 -5.99 -1.29
N VAL A 46 14.93 -6.94 -0.37
CA VAL A 46 15.37 -8.31 -0.64
C VAL A 46 14.45 -9.34 0.00
N ARG A 47 14.63 -10.62 -0.35
CA ARG A 47 13.90 -11.73 0.30
C ARG A 47 14.46 -11.96 1.70
N ASP A 48 15.76 -12.24 1.78
CA ASP A 48 16.48 -12.41 3.03
C ASP A 48 17.53 -11.31 3.18
N LEU A 49 17.72 -10.79 4.40
CA LEU A 49 18.65 -9.68 4.64
C LEU A 49 20.10 -10.03 4.25
N LYS A 50 20.47 -11.31 4.28
CA LYS A 50 21.78 -11.81 3.83
C LYS A 50 22.02 -11.63 2.33
N ASP A 51 20.96 -11.49 1.53
CA ASP A 51 21.04 -11.29 0.08
C ASP A 51 21.20 -9.81 -0.28
N LEU A 52 21.20 -8.91 0.71
CA LEU A 52 21.35 -7.48 0.50
C LEU A 52 22.75 -7.19 -0.07
N PRO A 53 22.86 -6.55 -1.25
CA PRO A 53 24.15 -6.18 -1.79
C PRO A 53 24.87 -5.25 -0.81
N ALA A 54 26.16 -5.51 -0.55
CA ALA A 54 26.95 -4.82 0.49
C ALA A 54 26.85 -3.28 0.44
N PRO A 55 26.83 -2.60 -0.73
CA PRO A 55 26.70 -1.14 -0.77
C PRO A 55 25.32 -0.62 -0.37
N SER A 56 24.26 -1.43 -0.43
CA SER A 56 22.87 -0.96 -0.31
C SER A 56 22.55 -0.37 1.06
N ALA A 57 23.05 -1.00 2.12
CA ALA A 57 22.91 -0.50 3.49
C ALA A 57 23.61 0.85 3.66
N ALA A 58 24.84 0.99 3.14
CA ALA A 58 25.57 2.24 3.19
C ALA A 58 24.88 3.36 2.38
N THR A 59 24.32 3.03 1.22
CA THR A 59 23.54 3.97 0.40
C THR A 59 22.26 4.41 1.11
N LEU A 60 21.48 3.48 1.69
CA LEU A 60 20.30 3.83 2.49
C LEU A 60 20.65 4.68 3.70
N TRP A 61 21.79 4.41 4.33
CA TRP A 61 22.28 5.20 5.46
C TRP A 61 22.54 6.64 5.04
N LYS A 62 23.29 6.86 3.95
CA LYS A 62 23.51 8.20 3.37
C LYS A 62 22.20 8.89 3.04
N VAL A 63 21.28 8.17 2.38
CA VAL A 63 19.94 8.69 2.06
C VAL A 63 19.25 9.21 3.32
N ALA A 64 19.24 8.43 4.40
CA ALA A 64 18.64 8.84 5.67
C ALA A 64 19.32 10.09 6.25
N VAL A 65 20.64 10.05 6.47
CA VAL A 65 21.37 11.09 7.21
C VAL A 65 21.64 12.39 6.44
N GLN A 66 21.57 12.36 5.10
CA GLN A 66 21.77 13.54 4.23
C GLN A 66 20.47 13.99 3.55
N ARG A 67 19.31 13.38 3.87
CA ARG A 67 18.00 13.69 3.26
C ARG A 67 18.02 13.63 1.73
N LEU A 68 18.77 12.67 1.17
CA LEU A 68 18.87 12.50 -0.28
C LEU A 68 17.61 11.80 -0.83
N PRO A 69 17.34 11.94 -2.15
CA PRO A 69 16.35 11.13 -2.84
C PRO A 69 16.61 9.63 -2.66
N ILE A 70 15.53 8.85 -2.53
CA ILE A 70 15.64 7.38 -2.52
C ILE A 70 15.92 6.90 -3.95
N PRO A 71 16.96 6.08 -4.20
CA PRO A 71 17.28 5.58 -5.52
C PRO A 71 16.11 4.84 -6.19
N GLN A 72 15.89 5.08 -7.48
CA GLN A 72 14.86 4.37 -8.25
C GLN A 72 15.05 2.85 -8.24
N SER A 73 16.30 2.37 -8.18
CA SER A 73 16.59 0.93 -8.05
C SER A 73 16.00 0.32 -6.78
N PHE A 74 16.04 1.06 -5.66
CA PHE A 74 15.44 0.62 -4.40
C PHE A 74 13.91 0.62 -4.45
N MET A 75 13.32 1.60 -5.14
CA MET A 75 11.88 1.62 -5.42
C MET A 75 11.45 0.40 -6.25
N THR A 76 12.18 0.09 -7.33
CA THR A 76 11.94 -1.09 -8.16
C THR A 76 12.03 -2.39 -7.37
N GLN A 77 13.07 -2.53 -6.53
CA GLN A 77 13.26 -3.70 -5.67
C GLN A 77 12.13 -3.84 -4.63
N ALA A 78 11.76 -2.75 -3.95
CA ALA A 78 10.66 -2.74 -3.00
C ALA A 78 9.33 -3.11 -3.66
N LEU A 79 9.02 -2.57 -4.85
CA LEU A 79 7.80 -2.94 -5.57
C LEU A 79 7.79 -4.39 -6.03
N ALA A 80 8.92 -4.91 -6.51
CA ALA A 80 9.05 -6.31 -6.87
C ALA A 80 8.81 -7.23 -5.66
N ARG A 81 9.40 -6.91 -4.50
CA ARG A 81 9.16 -7.67 -3.27
C ARG A 81 7.73 -7.56 -2.78
N PHE A 82 7.12 -6.38 -2.85
CA PHE A 82 5.72 -6.20 -2.46
C PHE A 82 4.79 -7.05 -3.32
N ARG A 83 5.03 -7.13 -4.64
CA ARG A 83 4.29 -8.02 -5.54
C ARG A 83 4.39 -9.48 -5.13
N THR A 84 5.60 -9.96 -4.87
CA THR A 84 5.81 -11.36 -4.45
C THR A 84 5.06 -11.67 -3.16
N ASP A 85 5.19 -10.83 -2.14
CA ASP A 85 4.56 -11.06 -0.84
C ASP A 85 3.02 -10.99 -0.88
N LEU A 86 2.41 -10.42 -1.93
CA LEU A 86 0.96 -10.41 -2.11
C LEU A 86 0.42 -11.65 -2.82
N VAL A 87 1.24 -12.32 -3.62
CA VAL A 87 0.83 -13.43 -4.49
C VAL A 87 1.22 -14.77 -3.91
N ASP A 88 2.33 -14.82 -3.16
CA ASP A 88 2.85 -16.02 -2.52
C ASP A 88 2.26 -16.18 -1.11
N LYS A 89 1.45 -17.23 -0.91
CA LYS A 89 0.79 -17.54 0.36
C LYS A 89 1.75 -18.08 1.43
N ASP A 90 2.90 -18.61 1.01
CA ASP A 90 3.90 -19.17 1.91
C ASP A 90 4.81 -18.09 2.50
N GLN A 91 4.68 -16.84 2.04
CA GLN A 91 5.39 -15.70 2.62
C GLN A 91 4.70 -15.21 3.90
N PRO A 92 5.49 -14.79 4.91
CA PRO A 92 4.92 -14.08 6.04
C PRO A 92 4.22 -12.80 5.57
N PRO A 93 3.24 -12.29 6.36
CA PRO A 93 2.69 -10.96 6.18
C PRO A 93 3.77 -9.92 5.83
N PHE A 94 3.63 -9.25 4.68
CA PHE A 94 4.62 -8.27 4.25
C PHE A 94 4.85 -7.18 5.31
N ASN A 95 6.12 -6.80 5.49
CA ASN A 95 6.54 -5.81 6.48
C ASN A 95 6.07 -4.40 6.09
N HIS A 96 5.51 -3.64 7.04
CA HIS A 96 5.14 -2.23 6.83
C HIS A 96 6.34 -1.38 6.41
N ALA A 97 7.57 -1.73 6.83
CA ALA A 97 8.81 -1.05 6.42
C ALA A 97 8.96 -0.91 4.89
N ARG A 98 8.40 -1.85 4.12
CA ARG A 98 8.45 -1.78 2.66
C ARG A 98 7.50 -0.72 2.10
N MET A 99 6.29 -0.66 2.63
CA MET A 99 5.34 0.39 2.24
C MET A 99 5.78 1.76 2.78
N SER A 100 6.41 1.81 3.95
CA SER A 100 7.10 2.99 4.47
C SER A 100 8.16 3.50 3.49
N LEU A 101 9.04 2.62 2.98
CA LEU A 101 10.08 3.00 2.03
C LEU A 101 9.49 3.49 0.69
N ILE A 102 8.46 2.80 0.18
CA ILE A 102 7.72 3.22 -1.02
C ILE A 102 7.09 4.60 -0.82
N LYS A 103 6.48 4.87 0.34
CA LYS A 103 5.91 6.17 0.68
C LYS A 103 7.00 7.25 0.76
N ALA A 104 8.08 6.97 1.47
CA ALA A 104 9.21 7.88 1.62
C ALA A 104 9.85 8.25 0.28
N TYR A 105 9.86 7.33 -0.70
CA TYR A 105 10.33 7.61 -2.06
C TYR A 105 9.54 8.77 -2.68
N PHE A 106 8.21 8.81 -2.52
CA PHE A 106 7.39 9.93 -3.00
C PHE A 106 7.66 11.21 -2.22
N VAL A 107 7.80 11.14 -0.90
CA VAL A 107 8.14 12.32 -0.08
C VAL A 107 9.46 12.96 -0.55
N ARG A 108 10.42 12.12 -0.93
CA ARG A 108 11.77 12.51 -1.35
C ARG A 108 11.99 12.57 -2.87
N LEU A 109 10.92 12.58 -3.68
CA LEU A 109 11.00 12.65 -5.15
C LEU A 109 11.83 13.84 -5.65
N LYS A 110 11.77 14.97 -4.93
CA LYS A 110 12.61 16.15 -5.16
C LYS A 110 13.50 16.40 -3.95
N SER A 111 14.73 16.83 -4.19
CA SER A 111 15.68 17.20 -3.13
C SER A 111 15.05 18.16 -2.12
N GLY A 112 15.28 17.89 -0.83
CA GLY A 112 14.69 18.65 0.28
C GLY A 112 13.32 18.16 0.77
N GLY A 113 12.72 17.13 0.16
CA GLY A 113 11.54 16.46 0.69
C GLY A 113 10.26 17.32 0.65
N LYS A 114 10.02 18.03 -0.46
CA LYS A 114 8.93 19.01 -0.59
C LYS A 114 7.61 18.44 -1.16
N HIS A 115 7.56 17.14 -1.45
CA HIS A 115 6.35 16.49 -1.93
C HIS A 115 5.62 15.80 -0.78
N THR A 116 4.30 15.94 -0.72
CA THR A 116 3.49 15.39 0.36
C THR A 116 2.89 14.06 -0.07
N MET A 117 3.23 12.98 0.65
CA MET A 117 2.53 11.71 0.56
C MET A 117 2.03 11.34 1.96
N SER A 118 0.71 11.24 2.10
CA SER A 118 0.07 10.97 3.39
C SER A 118 0.44 9.57 3.90
N ALA A 119 0.54 9.43 5.22
CA ALA A 119 0.66 8.13 5.89
C ALA A 119 -0.63 7.30 5.76
N TYR A 120 -1.78 7.96 5.60
CA TYR A 120 -3.12 7.38 5.58
C TYR A 120 -3.77 7.48 4.19
N LEU A 121 -4.91 6.81 4.05
CA LEU A 121 -5.74 6.88 2.85
C LEU A 121 -6.05 8.34 2.50
N ASN A 122 -5.83 8.71 1.24
CA ASN A 122 -6.30 9.97 0.67
C ASN A 122 -7.40 9.69 -0.36
N PRO A 123 -8.70 9.84 0.00
CA PRO A 123 -9.81 9.62 -0.93
C PRO A 123 -9.79 10.55 -2.15
N ASP A 124 -9.17 11.72 -2.00
CA ASP A 124 -9.08 12.79 -3.00
C ASP A 124 -7.68 12.90 -3.62
N HIS A 125 -6.90 11.79 -3.61
CA HIS A 125 -5.60 11.78 -4.26
C HIS A 125 -5.71 12.20 -5.75
N PRO A 126 -4.84 13.07 -6.27
CA PRO A 126 -5.01 13.58 -7.64
C PRO A 126 -4.73 12.52 -8.72
N GLU A 127 -3.91 11.52 -8.40
CA GLU A 127 -3.45 10.52 -9.37
C GLU A 127 -4.40 9.32 -9.50
N SER A 128 -4.86 9.06 -10.73
CA SER A 128 -5.70 7.91 -11.07
C SER A 128 -5.05 6.56 -10.74
N ALA A 129 -3.72 6.45 -10.83
CA ALA A 129 -2.98 5.24 -10.46
C ALA A 129 -3.22 4.83 -9.00
N TYR A 130 -3.30 5.81 -8.09
CA TYR A 130 -3.61 5.57 -6.68
C TYR A 130 -5.03 4.98 -6.51
N HIS A 131 -6.01 5.54 -7.24
CA HIS A 131 -7.39 5.06 -7.24
C HIS A 131 -7.56 3.68 -7.87
N CYS A 132 -6.77 3.34 -8.90
CA CYS A 132 -6.72 1.96 -9.41
C CYS A 132 -6.29 0.96 -8.32
N GLY A 133 -5.33 1.34 -7.47
CA GLY A 133 -4.92 0.56 -6.30
C GLY A 133 -6.05 0.41 -5.28
N ARG A 134 -6.75 1.52 -4.96
CA ARG A 134 -7.93 1.50 -4.07
C ARG A 134 -9.03 0.57 -4.59
N LEU A 135 -9.31 0.59 -5.89
CA LEU A 135 -10.30 -0.30 -6.51
C LEU A 135 -9.92 -1.77 -6.33
N LEU A 136 -8.66 -2.13 -6.52
CA LEU A 136 -8.22 -3.51 -6.30
C LEU A 136 -8.45 -3.96 -4.85
N ALA A 137 -8.23 -3.06 -3.87
CA ALA A 137 -8.51 -3.35 -2.47
C ALA A 137 -10.01 -3.59 -2.22
N PHE A 138 -10.88 -2.77 -2.81
CA PHE A 138 -12.33 -2.99 -2.74
C PHE A 138 -12.77 -4.28 -3.41
N PHE A 139 -12.29 -4.59 -4.62
CA PHE A 139 -12.63 -5.84 -5.31
C PHE A 139 -12.19 -7.07 -4.52
N SER A 140 -11.00 -7.03 -3.91
CA SER A 140 -10.54 -8.10 -3.05
C SER A 140 -11.39 -8.25 -1.79
N ASN A 141 -11.78 -7.14 -1.15
CA ASN A 141 -12.57 -7.19 0.08
C ASN A 141 -14.01 -7.64 -0.20
N LEU A 142 -14.59 -7.17 -1.31
CA LEU A 142 -15.89 -7.61 -1.82
C LEU A 142 -15.90 -9.11 -2.11
N GLN A 143 -14.89 -9.63 -2.81
CA GLN A 143 -14.79 -11.07 -3.05
C GLN A 143 -14.79 -11.86 -1.74
N ARG A 144 -13.97 -11.42 -0.76
CA ARG A 144 -13.88 -12.08 0.53
C ARG A 144 -15.20 -12.02 1.30
N ALA A 145 -15.93 -10.91 1.24
CA ALA A 145 -17.25 -10.79 1.85
C ALA A 145 -18.27 -11.73 1.18
N ALA A 146 -18.20 -11.89 -0.14
CA ALA A 146 -19.16 -12.69 -0.92
C ALA A 146 -18.89 -14.19 -0.88
N LEU A 147 -17.62 -14.61 -0.78
CA LEU A 147 -17.20 -16.00 -0.97
C LEU A 147 -16.38 -16.58 0.19
N GLY A 148 -16.02 -15.77 1.20
CA GLY A 148 -15.08 -16.18 2.24
C GLY A 148 -13.65 -16.33 1.71
N ASP A 149 -12.90 -17.28 2.26
CA ASP A 149 -11.58 -17.63 1.74
C ASP A 149 -11.68 -18.52 0.50
N VAL A 150 -10.93 -18.16 -0.54
CA VAL A 150 -10.95 -18.86 -1.83
C VAL A 150 -9.52 -19.25 -2.21
N GLY A 151 -9.38 -20.41 -2.87
CA GLY A 151 -8.07 -21.00 -3.21
C GLY A 151 -7.09 -20.00 -3.84
N ALA A 152 -7.55 -19.19 -4.81
CA ALA A 152 -6.79 -18.04 -5.29
C ALA A 152 -7.71 -16.83 -5.53
N GLY A 153 -7.52 -15.78 -4.72
CA GLY A 153 -8.35 -14.57 -4.74
C GLY A 153 -7.98 -13.56 -5.83
N VAL A 154 -8.73 -12.45 -5.89
CA VAL A 154 -8.52 -11.35 -6.87
C VAL A 154 -7.08 -10.84 -6.87
N VAL A 155 -6.50 -10.60 -5.69
CA VAL A 155 -5.13 -10.07 -5.57
C VAL A 155 -4.11 -11.05 -6.17
N GLN A 156 -4.19 -12.33 -5.81
CA GLN A 156 -3.26 -13.35 -6.29
C GLN A 156 -3.28 -13.47 -7.83
N ARG A 157 -4.47 -13.34 -8.44
CA ARG A 157 -4.64 -13.50 -9.89
C ARG A 157 -4.30 -12.24 -10.69
N TYR A 158 -4.60 -11.06 -10.13
CA TYR A 158 -4.65 -9.83 -10.92
C TYR A 158 -3.72 -8.72 -10.44
N TYR A 159 -3.07 -8.82 -9.27
CA TYR A 159 -2.24 -7.72 -8.77
C TYR A 159 -1.14 -7.30 -9.76
N VAL A 160 -0.41 -8.27 -10.32
CA VAL A 160 0.68 -8.00 -11.26
C VAL A 160 0.17 -7.20 -12.46
N ALA A 161 -0.84 -7.74 -13.15
CA ALA A 161 -1.45 -7.09 -14.32
C ALA A 161 -2.10 -5.73 -13.95
N ALA A 162 -2.86 -5.64 -12.87
CA ALA A 162 -3.53 -4.41 -12.45
C ALA A 162 -2.52 -3.30 -12.07
N SER A 163 -1.40 -3.67 -11.46
CA SER A 163 -0.36 -2.71 -11.10
C SER A 163 0.42 -2.19 -12.32
N GLN A 164 0.38 -2.87 -13.46
CA GLN A 164 1.14 -2.50 -14.67
C GLN A 164 0.24 -1.93 -15.77
N THR A 165 -0.94 -2.51 -15.98
CA THR A 165 -1.87 -2.19 -17.08
C THR A 165 -3.32 -2.10 -16.61
N PRO A 166 -3.66 -1.20 -15.66
CA PRO A 166 -4.99 -1.15 -15.05
C PRO A 166 -6.12 -0.98 -16.07
N GLY A 167 -5.92 -0.15 -17.10
CA GLY A 167 -6.91 0.06 -18.17
C GLY A 167 -7.29 -1.21 -18.95
N LEU A 168 -6.46 -2.26 -18.94
CA LEU A 168 -6.77 -3.52 -19.61
C LEU A 168 -7.52 -4.52 -18.71
N ILE A 169 -7.38 -4.40 -17.39
CA ILE A 169 -7.89 -5.42 -16.46
C ILE A 169 -9.06 -4.95 -15.61
N LEU A 170 -9.19 -3.64 -15.36
CA LEU A 170 -10.23 -3.11 -14.48
C LEU A 170 -11.64 -3.40 -14.98
N GLY A 171 -11.90 -3.35 -16.30
CA GLY A 171 -13.20 -3.73 -16.86
C GLY A 171 -13.60 -5.17 -16.50
N ARG A 172 -12.65 -6.11 -16.61
CA ARG A 172 -12.88 -7.51 -16.21
C ARG A 172 -13.10 -7.65 -14.70
N LEU A 173 -12.33 -6.93 -13.88
CA LEU A 173 -12.49 -6.93 -12.43
C LEU A 173 -13.85 -6.37 -12.00
N THR A 174 -14.32 -5.31 -12.66
CA THR A 174 -15.66 -4.74 -12.44
C THR A 174 -16.76 -5.74 -12.77
N SER A 175 -16.66 -6.47 -13.90
CA SER A 175 -17.62 -7.53 -14.23
C SER A 175 -17.63 -8.65 -13.19
N ASN A 176 -16.46 -9.06 -12.70
CA ASN A 176 -16.37 -10.04 -11.62
C ASN A 176 -16.98 -9.51 -10.31
N ALA A 177 -16.77 -8.24 -10.00
CA ALA A 177 -17.33 -7.59 -8.82
C ALA A 177 -18.86 -7.61 -8.82
N ARG A 178 -19.51 -7.42 -9.98
CA ARG A 178 -20.98 -7.54 -10.11
C ARG A 178 -21.49 -8.92 -9.69
N ASN A 179 -20.78 -9.98 -10.06
CA ASN A 179 -21.12 -11.34 -9.65
C ASN A 179 -20.96 -11.56 -8.13
N HIS A 180 -19.99 -10.87 -7.50
CA HIS A 180 -19.80 -10.92 -6.06
C HIS A 180 -20.87 -10.09 -5.32
N LEU A 181 -21.24 -8.92 -5.85
CA LEU A 181 -22.32 -8.10 -5.31
C LEU A 181 -23.65 -8.87 -5.28
N GLY A 182 -23.98 -9.62 -6.34
CA GLY A 182 -25.20 -10.43 -6.39
C GLY A 182 -25.26 -11.59 -5.39
N LYS A 183 -24.16 -11.86 -4.65
CA LYS A 183 -24.10 -12.86 -3.58
C LYS A 183 -24.16 -12.25 -2.18
N LEU A 184 -24.22 -10.92 -2.08
CA LEU A 184 -24.35 -10.20 -0.83
C LEU A 184 -25.79 -9.76 -0.63
N GLU A 185 -26.20 -9.61 0.64
CA GLU A 185 -27.54 -9.14 0.98
C GLU A 185 -27.62 -7.61 1.03
N GLY A 186 -28.72 -7.09 0.48
CA GLY A 186 -29.23 -5.71 0.62
C GLY A 186 -28.19 -4.63 0.88
N GLY A 187 -28.16 -4.14 2.13
CA GLY A 187 -27.38 -2.96 2.52
C GLY A 187 -25.86 -3.14 2.37
N LEU A 188 -25.33 -4.36 2.49
CA LEU A 188 -23.89 -4.59 2.32
C LEU A 188 -23.50 -4.53 0.84
N ALA A 189 -24.32 -5.09 -0.05
CA ALA A 189 -24.11 -4.99 -1.50
C ALA A 189 -24.15 -3.52 -1.94
N HIS A 190 -25.16 -2.77 -1.51
CA HIS A 190 -25.31 -1.35 -1.83
C HIS A 190 -24.13 -0.51 -1.31
N TRP A 191 -23.64 -0.81 -0.10
CA TRP A 191 -22.45 -0.15 0.44
C TRP A 191 -21.22 -0.36 -0.45
N TYR A 192 -20.92 -1.60 -0.85
CA TYR A 192 -19.79 -1.87 -1.74
C TYR A 192 -19.94 -1.19 -3.10
N GLU A 193 -21.14 -1.23 -3.68
CA GLU A 193 -21.44 -0.58 -4.95
C GLU A 193 -21.16 0.93 -4.87
N ASN A 194 -21.66 1.61 -3.84
CA ASN A 194 -21.41 3.04 -3.62
C ASN A 194 -19.93 3.36 -3.43
N GLN A 195 -19.20 2.53 -2.67
CA GLN A 195 -17.77 2.74 -2.46
C GLN A 195 -16.95 2.54 -3.73
N ILE A 196 -17.28 1.53 -4.54
CA ILE A 196 -16.63 1.29 -5.82
C ILE A 196 -16.94 2.45 -6.79
N ALA A 197 -18.19 2.91 -6.83
CA ALA A 197 -18.62 4.03 -7.66
C ALA A 197 -17.89 5.33 -7.31
N ASP A 198 -17.75 5.67 -6.02
CA ASP A 198 -16.99 6.84 -5.55
C ASP A 198 -15.54 6.79 -6.05
N VAL A 199 -14.86 5.66 -5.90
CA VAL A 199 -13.47 5.52 -6.34
C VAL A 199 -13.37 5.59 -7.86
N MET A 200 -14.32 4.98 -8.59
CA MET A 200 -14.36 5.06 -10.06
C MET A 200 -14.57 6.49 -10.57
N ALA A 201 -15.37 7.29 -9.88
CA ALA A 201 -15.58 8.69 -10.21
C ALA A 201 -14.27 9.51 -10.14
N ARG A 202 -13.28 9.06 -9.36
CA ARG A 202 -11.96 9.70 -9.27
C ARG A 202 -10.99 9.32 -10.40
N LEU A 203 -11.38 8.43 -11.31
CA LEU A 203 -10.55 8.06 -12.46
C LEU A 203 -10.63 9.08 -13.62
N GLY A 204 -11.56 10.04 -13.56
CA GLY A 204 -11.81 10.95 -14.70
C GLY A 204 -12.34 10.19 -15.91
N ASP A 205 -11.79 10.46 -17.10
CA ASP A 205 -12.22 9.86 -18.37
C ASP A 205 -11.85 8.38 -18.53
N GLY A 206 -11.02 7.84 -17.63
CA GLY A 206 -10.70 6.41 -17.64
C GLY A 206 -9.45 6.04 -16.86
N ALA A 207 -9.28 4.75 -16.65
CA ALA A 207 -8.06 4.23 -16.02
C ALA A 207 -6.84 4.35 -16.96
N PRO A 208 -5.64 4.65 -16.42
CA PRO A 208 -4.41 4.63 -17.20
C PRO A 208 -4.20 3.29 -17.90
N ARG A 209 -3.83 3.30 -19.18
CA ARG A 209 -3.59 2.07 -19.93
C ARG A 209 -2.38 1.29 -19.40
N ILE A 210 -1.31 2.00 -19.06
CA ILE A 210 -0.03 1.47 -18.57
C ILE A 210 0.46 2.39 -17.44
N LEU A 211 1.06 1.82 -16.39
CA LEU A 211 1.71 2.56 -15.31
C LEU A 211 3.23 2.46 -15.40
N ASP A 212 3.90 3.60 -15.28
CA ASP A 212 5.35 3.68 -15.07
C ASP A 212 5.73 3.32 -13.62
N LEU A 213 7.00 3.47 -13.24
CA LEU A 213 7.47 3.12 -11.90
C LEU A 213 6.75 3.92 -10.80
N ASN A 214 6.52 5.22 -11.02
CA ASN A 214 5.84 6.08 -10.07
C ASN A 214 4.35 5.71 -9.97
N GLY A 215 3.68 5.48 -11.10
CA GLY A 215 2.30 4.99 -11.14
C GLY A 215 2.14 3.65 -10.42
N GLN A 216 3.08 2.71 -10.62
CA GLN A 216 3.11 1.43 -9.90
C GLN A 216 3.27 1.62 -8.39
N GLY A 217 4.06 2.61 -7.96
CA GLY A 217 4.21 2.99 -6.56
C GLY A 217 2.95 3.57 -5.95
N LEU A 218 2.29 4.48 -6.65
CA LEU A 218 1.03 5.08 -6.23
C LEU A 218 -0.09 4.04 -6.16
N PHE A 219 -0.15 3.13 -7.13
CA PHE A 219 -1.06 1.98 -7.10
C PHE A 219 -0.85 1.13 -5.84
N ALA A 220 0.40 0.79 -5.53
CA ALA A 220 0.74 0.01 -4.34
C ALA A 220 0.32 0.72 -3.04
N LEU A 221 0.55 2.04 -2.94
CA LEU A 221 0.15 2.84 -1.78
C LEU A 221 -1.38 2.94 -1.66
N GLY A 222 -2.08 3.23 -2.74
CA GLY A 222 -3.54 3.29 -2.75
C GLY A 222 -4.19 1.97 -2.36
N TYR A 223 -3.66 0.85 -2.86
CA TYR A 223 -4.09 -0.48 -2.43
C TYR A 223 -3.84 -0.73 -0.93
N TYR A 224 -2.64 -0.44 -0.46
CA TYR A 224 -2.26 -0.68 0.94
C TYR A 224 -3.09 0.16 1.92
N GLN A 225 -3.21 1.46 1.67
CA GLN A 225 -3.90 2.40 2.54
C GLN A 225 -5.41 2.16 2.54
N GLN A 226 -6.00 1.82 1.38
CA GLN A 226 -7.42 1.43 1.32
C GLN A 226 -7.68 0.12 2.08
N LEU A 227 -6.78 -0.86 1.97
CA LEU A 227 -6.91 -2.12 2.71
C LEU A 227 -6.83 -1.90 4.22
N ALA A 228 -5.93 -1.02 4.69
CA ALA A 228 -5.85 -0.64 6.09
C ALA A 228 -7.13 0.07 6.55
N ALA A 229 -7.64 1.02 5.78
CA ALA A 229 -8.90 1.72 6.07
C ALA A 229 -10.09 0.75 6.19
N LEU A 230 -10.23 -0.20 5.25
CA LEU A 230 -11.27 -1.23 5.29
C LEU A 230 -11.21 -2.11 6.55
N ARG A 231 -10.01 -2.34 7.09
CA ARG A 231 -9.81 -3.16 8.30
C ARG A 231 -10.10 -2.39 9.58
N SER A 232 -9.86 -1.08 9.59
CA SER A 232 -10.19 -0.22 10.73
C SER A 232 -11.69 -0.22 11.04
N GLY A 233 -12.54 -0.19 10.00
CA GLY A 233 -14.01 -0.14 10.13
C GLY A 233 -14.69 -1.49 10.45
N ASN A 234 -14.02 -2.63 10.27
CA ASN A 234 -14.62 -3.94 10.49
C ASN A 234 -14.90 -4.26 11.97
N LYS A 235 -14.32 -3.53 12.93
CA LYS A 235 -14.55 -3.80 14.35
C LYS A 235 -15.97 -3.40 14.79
N ASN A 236 -16.50 -2.27 14.32
CA ASN A 236 -17.86 -1.85 14.70
C ASN A 236 -18.91 -2.86 14.22
N ARG A 237 -18.78 -3.37 12.99
CA ARG A 237 -19.67 -4.42 12.44
C ARG A 237 -19.53 -5.79 13.12
N THR A 238 -18.33 -6.16 13.56
CA THR A 238 -18.12 -7.46 14.23
C THR A 238 -18.57 -7.40 15.68
N THR A 239 -18.45 -6.25 16.34
CA THR A 239 -18.99 -6.04 17.70
C THR A 239 -20.51 -5.99 17.69
N GLU A 240 -21.13 -5.30 16.71
CA GLU A 240 -22.59 -5.25 16.53
C GLU A 240 -23.19 -6.64 16.24
N ALA A 241 -22.56 -7.44 15.37
CA ALA A 241 -23.01 -8.80 15.06
C ALA A 241 -22.87 -9.81 16.23
N ILE A 242 -21.95 -9.56 17.17
CA ILE A 242 -21.79 -10.40 18.37
C ILE A 242 -22.81 -9.99 19.44
N THR A 243 -23.17 -8.71 19.55
CA THR A 243 -24.24 -8.25 20.46
C THR A 243 -25.62 -8.70 20.01
N GLU A 244 -25.93 -8.70 18.71
CA GLU A 244 -27.25 -9.16 18.21
C GLU A 244 -27.46 -10.68 18.40
N GLN A 245 -26.40 -11.49 18.42
CA GLN A 245 -26.48 -12.93 18.71
C GLN A 245 -26.48 -13.26 20.21
N GLY A 246 -26.16 -12.29 21.07
CA GLY A 246 -26.15 -12.42 22.53
C GLY A 246 -27.50 -12.10 23.20
N GLU A 247 -28.39 -11.39 22.51
CA GLU A 247 -29.71 -10.98 23.04
C GLU A 247 -30.85 -11.96 22.68
N THR A 248 -30.56 -13.06 21.98
CA THR A 248 -31.55 -14.10 21.64
C THR A 248 -31.41 -15.41 22.42
N LYS A 249 -30.87 -15.36 23.65
CA LYS A 249 -30.90 -16.51 24.58
C LYS A 249 -31.46 -16.14 25.93
#